data_AF-A0A2E0KUY6-F1
#
_entry.id   AF-A0A2E0KUY6-F1
#
_cell.length_a   1.000
_cell.length_b   1.000
_cell.length_c   1.000
_cell.angle_alpha   90.00
_cell.angle_beta   90.00
_cell.angle_gamma   90.00
#
_symmetry.space_group_name_H-M   'P 1'
#
loop_
_entity.id
_entity.type
_entity.pdbx_description
1 polymer ?
#
loop_
_entity_poly.entity_id
_entity_poly.type
_entity_poly.pdbx_seq_one_letter_code
_entity_poly.pdbx_strand_id
1 'polypeptide(L)'
;MNPERQSTADYFRMILLTVMGQAFEAAGYTLDENPVQWAGGRFRFGKPLSGELRGFIEFQLLAYTENEWVARMPSRFRVHLIRTDKPTPYAASTHPDYRQRTLSALVVDDFHVDILPSADHWWTFSNTDDLGRALAEAGHLVIGYGMPWLAGELEPPSG
;
A
#
# COMPACT_ATOMS: atom_id res chain seq x y z
N MET A 1 -21.34 8.58 28.16
CA MET A 1 -20.00 8.00 27.89
C MET A 1 -20.22 6.88 26.89
N ASN A 2 -19.95 7.13 25.60
CA ASN A 2 -20.23 6.17 24.53
C ASN A 2 -18.94 5.35 24.32
N PRO A 3 -18.97 4.00 24.36
CA PRO A 3 -17.77 3.20 24.14
C PRO A 3 -17.15 3.56 22.79
N GLU A 4 -15.84 3.76 22.81
CA GLU A 4 -15.02 4.27 21.72
C GLU A 4 -15.33 3.55 20.40
N ARG A 5 -16.00 4.25 19.47
CA ARG A 5 -16.04 3.80 18.07
C ARG A 5 -14.61 3.92 17.55
N GLN A 6 -13.89 2.80 17.49
CA GLN A 6 -12.61 2.73 16.79
C GLN A 6 -12.79 3.24 15.35
N SER A 7 -11.94 4.16 14.90
CA SER A 7 -12.08 4.73 13.56
C SER A 7 -11.81 3.67 12.49
N THR A 8 -12.43 3.76 11.31
CA THR A 8 -12.15 2.84 10.19
C THR A 8 -10.66 2.79 9.83
N ALA A 9 -9.93 3.91 10.04
CA ALA A 9 -8.50 3.98 9.84
C ALA A 9 -7.71 3.18 10.89
N ASP A 10 -8.05 3.29 12.18
CA ASP A 10 -7.42 2.49 13.24
C ASP A 10 -7.69 0.99 13.04
N TYR A 11 -8.92 0.68 12.65
CA TYR A 11 -9.34 -0.67 12.32
C TYR A 11 -8.55 -1.22 11.12
N PHE A 12 -8.44 -0.46 10.03
CA PHE A 12 -7.64 -0.84 8.87
C PHE A 12 -6.19 -1.10 9.25
N ARG A 13 -5.57 -0.20 10.04
CA ARG A 13 -4.19 -0.35 10.52
C ARG A 13 -3.98 -1.67 11.26
N MET A 14 -4.90 -2.02 12.16
CA MET A 14 -4.81 -3.24 12.96
C MET A 14 -4.82 -4.49 12.07
N ILE A 15 -5.73 -4.57 11.11
CA ILE A 15 -5.79 -5.71 10.19
C ILE A 15 -4.58 -5.73 9.24
N LEU A 16 -4.16 -4.57 8.73
CA LEU A 16 -2.96 -4.42 7.89
C LEU A 16 -1.73 -5.01 8.57
N LEU A 17 -1.49 -4.64 9.83
CA LEU A 17 -0.35 -5.14 10.60
C LEU A 17 -0.50 -6.61 10.97
N THR A 18 -1.72 -7.09 11.21
CA THR A 18 -1.97 -8.51 11.49
C THR A 18 -1.69 -9.39 10.28
N VAL A 19 -2.14 -8.97 9.09
CA VAL A 19 -2.03 -9.77 7.86
C VAL A 19 -0.62 -9.71 7.28
N MET A 20 0.02 -8.55 7.31
CA MET A 20 1.27 -8.34 6.58
C MET A 20 2.44 -7.86 7.43
N GLY A 21 2.21 -7.42 8.67
CA GLY A 21 3.23 -6.75 9.49
C GLY A 21 4.48 -7.60 9.65
N GLN A 22 4.32 -8.88 9.98
CA GLN A 22 5.44 -9.81 10.12
C GLN A 22 6.21 -10.02 8.81
N ALA A 23 5.50 -10.15 7.68
CA ALA A 23 6.15 -10.34 6.38
C ALA A 23 6.94 -9.09 5.96
N PHE A 24 6.40 -7.90 6.21
CA PHE A 24 7.06 -6.64 5.90
C PHE A 24 8.27 -6.40 6.79
N GLU A 25 8.14 -6.65 8.09
CA GLU A 25 9.24 -6.56 9.05
C GLU A 25 10.37 -7.53 8.70
N ALA A 26 10.04 -8.78 8.35
CA ALA A 26 11.02 -9.77 7.90
C ALA A 26 11.75 -9.33 6.61
N ALA A 27 11.06 -8.59 5.73
CA ALA A 27 11.64 -7.99 4.54
C ALA A 27 12.42 -6.68 4.82
N GLY A 28 12.43 -6.20 6.07
CA GLY A 28 13.13 -4.98 6.51
C GLY A 28 12.33 -3.69 6.34
N TYR A 29 11.02 -3.78 6.08
CA TYR A 29 10.11 -2.64 6.00
C TYR A 29 9.45 -2.38 7.34
N THR A 30 9.55 -1.14 7.83
CA THR A 30 8.95 -0.71 9.11
C THR A 30 7.83 0.30 8.88
N LEU A 31 6.73 0.21 9.63
CA LEU A 31 5.66 1.19 9.56
C LEU A 31 6.13 2.54 10.12
N ASP A 32 5.96 3.61 9.34
CA ASP A 32 6.21 4.98 9.80
C ASP A 32 5.17 5.36 10.86
N GLU A 33 5.64 5.63 12.09
CA GLU A 33 4.80 6.08 13.20
C GLU A 33 4.38 7.54 13.04
N ASN A 34 3.30 7.76 12.28
CA ASN A 34 2.74 9.10 12.06
C ASN A 34 1.21 9.12 12.21
N PRO A 35 0.70 9.36 13.43
CA PRO A 35 -0.74 9.36 13.72
C PRO A 35 -1.56 10.30 12.83
N VAL A 36 -1.00 11.45 12.42
CA VAL A 36 -1.69 12.40 11.53
C VAL A 36 -1.87 11.82 10.13
N GLN A 37 -0.86 11.12 9.60
CA GLN A 37 -0.98 10.45 8.29
C GLN A 37 -1.97 9.29 8.33
N TRP A 38 -1.97 8.52 9.41
CA TRP A 38 -2.90 7.42 9.63
C TRP A 38 -4.35 7.90 9.68
N ALA A 39 -4.61 9.01 10.38
CA ALA A 39 -5.93 9.65 10.42
C ALA A 39 -6.37 10.11 9.01
N GLY A 40 -5.43 10.50 8.15
CA GLY A 40 -5.66 10.81 6.74
C GLY A 40 -5.73 9.60 5.80
N GLY A 41 -5.77 8.37 6.33
CA GLY A 41 -5.87 7.14 5.54
C GLY A 41 -4.58 6.75 4.82
N ARG A 42 -3.41 7.21 5.26
CA ARG A 42 -2.12 6.82 4.67
C ARG A 42 -1.29 6.02 5.65
N PHE A 43 -0.97 4.78 5.30
CA PHE A 43 -0.12 3.89 6.09
C PHE A 43 1.10 3.53 5.26
N ARG A 44 2.29 3.93 5.73
CA ARG A 44 3.51 3.84 4.95
C ARG A 44 4.53 2.96 5.64
N PHE A 45 5.05 1.99 4.91
CA PHE A 45 6.20 1.22 5.32
C PHE A 45 7.44 1.69 4.56
N GLY A 46 8.53 1.91 5.28
CA GLY A 46 9.80 2.37 4.72
C GLY A 46 10.91 1.35 4.94
N LYS A 47 11.83 1.25 3.98
CA LYS A 47 13.06 0.45 4.07
C LYS A 47 14.23 1.18 3.39
N PRO A 48 15.42 1.26 4.00
CA PRO A 48 16.64 1.64 3.30
C PRO A 48 17.00 0.61 2.21
N LEU A 49 17.34 1.08 1.02
CA LEU A 49 17.81 0.27 -0.11
C LEU A 49 19.29 0.56 -0.39
N SER A 50 19.85 -0.09 -1.41
CA SER A 50 21.22 0.21 -1.88
C SER A 50 21.34 1.62 -2.47
N GLY A 51 22.53 2.21 -2.41
CA GLY A 51 22.84 3.46 -3.12
C GLY A 51 22.09 4.69 -2.61
N GLU A 52 21.97 4.85 -1.29
CA GLU A 52 21.24 5.96 -0.63
C GLU A 52 19.73 5.99 -0.87
N LEU A 53 19.20 5.05 -1.66
CA LEU A 53 17.78 4.95 -1.96
C LEU A 53 16.98 4.41 -0.77
N ARG A 54 15.69 4.70 -0.81
CA ARG A 54 14.68 4.20 0.11
C ARG A 54 13.50 3.67 -0.68
N GLY A 55 12.97 2.55 -0.23
CA GLY A 55 11.73 1.95 -0.74
C GLY A 55 10.59 2.27 0.22
N PHE A 56 9.46 2.69 -0.35
CA PHE A 56 8.23 2.94 0.38
C PHE A 56 7.08 2.14 -0.22
N ILE A 57 6.33 1.47 0.66
CA ILE A 57 5.04 0.82 0.35
C ILE A 57 3.97 1.60 1.11
N GLU A 58 3.13 2.34 0.39
CA GLU A 58 2.10 3.19 0.99
C GLU A 58 0.69 2.69 0.65
N PHE A 59 -0.08 2.36 1.68
CA PHE A 59 -1.51 2.08 1.59
C PHE A 59 -2.27 3.40 1.70
N GLN A 60 -3.01 3.74 0.64
CA GLN A 60 -3.95 4.83 0.65
C GLN A 60 -5.37 4.28 0.80
N LEU A 61 -5.95 4.49 1.97
CA LEU A 61 -7.31 4.15 2.34
C LEU A 61 -8.26 5.31 2.05
N LEU A 62 -9.39 5.00 1.40
CA LEU A 62 -10.58 5.82 1.34
C LEU A 62 -11.68 5.10 2.12
N ALA A 63 -11.88 5.54 3.37
CA ALA A 63 -12.88 4.98 4.27
C ALA A 63 -14.23 5.67 4.04
N TYR A 64 -15.27 4.88 3.76
CA TYR A 64 -16.65 5.34 3.78
C TYR A 64 -17.29 4.83 5.07
N THR A 65 -17.68 5.74 5.96
CA THR A 65 -18.46 5.41 7.15
C THR A 65 -19.94 5.42 6.81
N GLU A 66 -20.67 4.39 7.23
CA GLU A 66 -22.12 4.36 7.08
C GLU A 66 -22.74 5.60 7.75
N ASN A 67 -23.50 6.35 6.99
CA ASN A 67 -24.42 7.37 7.48
C ASN A 67 -25.74 7.24 6.72
N GLU A 68 -26.79 7.90 7.21
CA GLU A 68 -28.15 7.80 6.66
C GLU A 68 -28.28 8.22 5.18
N TRP A 69 -27.22 8.80 4.59
CA TRP A 69 -27.21 9.41 3.25
C TRP A 69 -26.25 8.72 2.26
N VAL A 70 -25.36 7.85 2.73
CA VAL A 70 -24.42 7.10 1.88
C VAL A 70 -24.93 5.67 1.76
N ALA A 71 -25.56 5.36 0.62
CA ALA A 71 -25.92 4.00 0.27
C ALA A 71 -24.66 3.11 0.24
N ARG A 72 -24.45 2.25 1.26
CA ARG A 72 -23.53 1.07 1.32
C ARG A 72 -22.31 1.09 0.38
N MET A 73 -21.58 2.21 0.30
CA MET A 73 -20.40 2.25 -0.56
C MET A 73 -19.27 1.51 0.16
N PRO A 74 -18.63 0.50 -0.47
CA PRO A 74 -17.53 -0.20 0.15
C PRO A 74 -16.36 0.76 0.36
N SER A 75 -15.69 0.64 1.50
CA SER A 75 -14.37 1.26 1.69
C SER A 75 -13.39 0.66 0.69
N ARG A 76 -12.36 1.41 0.34
CA ARG A 76 -11.38 0.95 -0.65
C ARG A 76 -9.99 1.44 -0.35
N PHE A 77 -9.00 0.71 -0.82
CA PHE A 77 -7.61 1.13 -0.74
C PHE A 77 -6.85 0.83 -2.03
N ARG A 78 -5.71 1.50 -2.18
CA ARG A 78 -4.71 1.20 -3.20
C ARG A 78 -3.31 1.24 -2.58
N VAL A 79 -2.37 0.60 -3.25
CA VAL A 79 -0.97 0.53 -2.81
C VAL A 79 -0.10 1.32 -3.77
N HIS A 80 0.71 2.23 -3.25
CA HIS A 80 1.74 2.96 -3.98
C HIS A 80 3.12 2.42 -3.62
N LEU A 81 3.96 2.30 -4.65
CA LEU A 81 5.34 1.87 -4.53
C LEU A 81 6.22 3.04 -4.95
N ILE A 82 7.12 3.46 -4.07
CA ILE A 82 8.04 4.58 -4.34
C ILE A 82 9.48 4.18 -4.00
N ARG A 83 10.38 4.41 -4.94
CA ARG A 83 11.83 4.34 -4.76
C ARG A 83 12.42 5.74 -4.94
N THR A 84 13.12 6.26 -3.93
CA THR A 84 13.64 7.63 -3.98
C THR A 84 14.87 7.80 -3.10
N ASP A 85 15.72 8.77 -3.43
CA ASP A 85 16.83 9.26 -2.60
C ASP A 85 16.35 10.19 -1.48
N LYS A 86 15.06 10.55 -1.46
CA LYS A 86 14.48 11.48 -0.49
C LYS A 86 13.99 10.78 0.76
N PRO A 87 14.06 11.43 1.93
CA PRO A 87 13.50 10.90 3.17
C PRO A 87 11.95 10.83 3.13
N THR A 88 11.32 11.60 2.25
CA THR A 88 9.87 11.60 2.02
C THR A 88 9.56 11.12 0.60
N PRO A 89 8.60 10.18 0.40
CA PRO A 89 8.42 9.49 -0.88
C PRO A 89 8.05 10.42 -2.04
N TYR A 90 7.21 11.42 -1.78
CA TYR A 90 6.70 12.33 -2.83
C TYR A 90 7.50 13.62 -2.97
N ALA A 91 8.66 13.73 -2.31
CA ALA A 91 9.55 14.84 -2.59
C ALA A 91 10.17 14.67 -3.98
N ALA A 92 10.31 15.78 -4.70
CA ALA A 92 10.93 15.78 -6.02
C ALA A 92 12.34 15.19 -5.94
N SER A 93 12.60 14.20 -6.81
CA SER A 93 13.89 13.54 -6.95
C SER A 93 14.38 13.69 -8.38
N THR A 94 15.69 13.88 -8.52
CA THR A 94 16.41 13.83 -9.81
C THR A 94 17.28 12.59 -9.92
N HIS A 95 17.17 11.65 -8.96
CA HIS A 95 17.96 10.42 -8.96
C HIS A 95 17.56 9.55 -10.17
N PRO A 96 18.51 8.98 -10.93
CA PRO A 96 18.20 8.20 -12.13
C PRO A 96 17.33 6.96 -11.83
N ASP A 97 17.45 6.41 -10.62
CA ASP A 97 16.65 5.27 -10.14
C ASP A 97 15.40 5.68 -9.35
N TYR A 98 15.01 6.96 -9.37
CA TYR A 98 13.71 7.36 -8.84
C TYR A 98 12.59 6.66 -9.61
N ARG A 99 11.69 5.99 -8.89
CA ARG A 99 10.54 5.28 -9.47
C ARG A 99 9.31 5.49 -8.60
N GLN A 100 8.15 5.63 -9.23
CA GLN A 100 6.86 5.69 -8.56
C GLN A 100 5.80 5.00 -9.41
N ARG A 101 5.02 4.10 -8.82
CA ARG A 101 3.93 3.38 -9.49
C ARG A 101 2.85 2.96 -8.48
N THR A 102 1.62 2.78 -8.92
CA THR A 102 0.66 1.98 -8.14
C THR A 102 0.99 0.50 -8.33
N LEU A 103 0.73 -0.33 -7.31
CA LEU A 103 0.96 -1.77 -7.39
C LEU A 103 0.15 -2.40 -8.53
N SER A 104 -1.09 -1.96 -8.71
CA SER A 104 -1.96 -2.44 -9.78
C SER A 104 -1.41 -2.12 -11.17
N ALA A 105 -0.91 -0.90 -11.40
CA ALA A 105 -0.31 -0.53 -12.68
C ALA A 105 1.02 -1.25 -12.91
N LEU A 106 1.83 -1.43 -11.86
CA LEU A 106 3.05 -2.24 -11.97
C LEU A 106 2.73 -3.65 -12.49
N VAL A 107 1.76 -4.33 -11.88
CA VAL A 107 1.42 -5.71 -12.23
C VAL A 107 0.77 -5.82 -13.62
N VAL A 108 -0.21 -4.97 -13.90
CA VAL A 108 -1.04 -5.07 -15.13
C VAL A 108 -0.37 -4.41 -16.33
N ASP A 109 0.07 -3.16 -16.20
CA ASP A 109 0.62 -2.42 -17.34
C ASP A 109 2.10 -2.77 -17.58
N ASP A 110 2.89 -2.87 -16.52
CA ASP A 110 4.34 -3.01 -16.67
C ASP A 110 4.75 -4.49 -16.80
N PHE A 111 4.18 -5.40 -15.99
CA PHE A 111 4.46 -6.85 -16.08
C PHE A 111 3.49 -7.63 -16.99
N HIS A 112 2.41 -7.01 -17.48
CA HIS A 112 1.41 -7.67 -18.33
C HIS A 112 0.77 -8.93 -17.72
N VAL A 113 0.54 -8.89 -16.40
CA VAL A 113 -0.05 -10.01 -15.67
C VAL A 113 -1.51 -9.72 -15.32
N ASP A 114 -2.42 -10.46 -15.95
CA ASP A 114 -3.87 -10.34 -15.81
C ASP A 114 -4.42 -10.98 -14.51
N ILE A 115 -3.79 -10.69 -13.36
CA ILE A 115 -4.28 -11.10 -12.03
C ILE A 115 -5.29 -10.09 -11.47
N LEU A 116 -5.15 -8.81 -11.81
CA LEU A 116 -6.05 -7.75 -11.37
C LEU A 116 -6.96 -7.30 -12.53
N PRO A 117 -8.17 -6.78 -12.24
CA PRO A 117 -9.10 -6.32 -13.27
C PRO A 117 -8.57 -5.19 -14.15
N SER A 118 -7.69 -4.33 -13.63
CA SER A 118 -7.09 -3.20 -14.36
C SER A 118 -5.89 -2.60 -13.63
N ALA A 119 -5.11 -1.78 -14.34
CA ALA A 119 -4.01 -1.00 -13.77
C ALA A 119 -4.46 0.06 -12.74
N ASP A 120 -5.71 0.51 -12.82
CA ASP A 120 -6.33 1.44 -11.88
C ASP A 120 -7.13 0.74 -10.77
N HIS A 121 -6.85 -0.55 -10.53
CA HIS A 121 -7.59 -1.33 -9.54
C HIS A 121 -7.52 -0.74 -8.13
N TRP A 122 -8.69 -0.71 -7.48
CA TRP A 122 -8.85 -0.44 -6.06
C TRP A 122 -9.40 -1.69 -5.39
N TRP A 123 -8.73 -2.14 -4.34
CA TRP A 123 -9.27 -3.18 -3.48
C TRP A 123 -10.42 -2.62 -2.66
N THR A 124 -11.55 -3.29 -2.68
CA THR A 124 -12.77 -2.88 -1.97
C THR A 124 -13.05 -3.81 -0.81
N PHE A 125 -13.64 -3.28 0.25
CA PHE A 125 -14.06 -4.06 1.41
C PHE A 125 -15.26 -3.41 2.10
N SER A 126 -16.15 -4.24 2.63
CA SER A 126 -17.29 -3.80 3.42
C SER A 126 -17.26 -4.31 4.85
N ASN A 127 -16.42 -5.31 5.16
CA ASN A 127 -16.29 -5.91 6.48
C ASN A 127 -14.86 -6.45 6.71
N THR A 128 -14.64 -7.06 7.87
CA THR A 128 -13.37 -7.65 8.31
C THR A 128 -12.83 -8.71 7.36
N ASP A 129 -13.67 -9.63 6.94
CA ASP A 129 -13.26 -10.78 6.14
C ASP A 129 -12.89 -10.35 4.72
N ASP A 130 -13.66 -9.41 4.15
CA ASP A 130 -13.33 -8.77 2.87
C ASP A 130 -12.01 -8.02 2.95
N LEU A 131 -11.79 -7.25 4.02
CA LEU A 131 -10.55 -6.52 4.22
C LEU A 131 -9.36 -7.46 4.36
N GLY A 132 -9.48 -8.53 5.14
CA GLY A 132 -8.41 -9.52 5.32
C GLY A 132 -8.03 -10.19 3.99
N ARG A 133 -9.03 -10.59 3.18
CA ARG A 133 -8.80 -11.17 1.85
C ARG A 133 -8.14 -10.17 0.89
N ALA A 134 -8.65 -8.95 0.84
CA ALA A 134 -8.12 -7.89 -0.01
C ALA A 134 -6.66 -7.54 0.35
N LEU A 135 -6.35 -7.44 1.65
CA LEU A 135 -4.98 -7.21 2.13
C LEU A 135 -4.07 -8.41 1.85
N ALA A 136 -4.57 -9.63 1.95
CA ALA A 136 -3.80 -10.82 1.60
C ALA A 136 -3.46 -10.83 0.11
N GLU A 137 -4.42 -10.57 -0.78
CA GLU A 137 -4.17 -10.48 -2.22
C GLU A 137 -3.16 -9.38 -2.56
N ALA A 138 -3.39 -8.15 -2.07
CA ALA A 138 -2.45 -7.05 -2.24
C ALA A 138 -1.06 -7.38 -1.68
N GLY A 139 -0.98 -8.03 -0.51
CA GLY A 139 0.26 -8.44 0.13
C GLY A 139 1.07 -9.43 -0.70
N HIS A 140 0.42 -10.43 -1.31
CA HIS A 140 1.10 -11.35 -2.23
C HIS A 140 1.71 -10.61 -3.42
N LEU A 141 1.00 -9.64 -4.00
CA LEU A 141 1.50 -8.83 -5.11
C LEU A 141 2.62 -7.89 -4.68
N VAL A 142 2.53 -7.30 -3.48
CA VAL A 142 3.63 -6.50 -2.92
C VAL A 142 4.88 -7.35 -2.75
N ILE A 143 4.76 -8.56 -2.20
CA ILE A 143 5.92 -9.44 -1.98
C ILE A 143 6.50 -9.96 -3.31
N GLY A 144 5.64 -10.39 -4.23
CA GLY A 144 6.07 -11.00 -5.49
C GLY A 144 6.58 -10.01 -6.54
N TYR A 145 5.99 -8.82 -6.60
CA TYR A 145 6.32 -7.80 -7.61
C TYR A 145 6.85 -6.52 -6.98
N GLY A 146 6.15 -6.00 -5.96
CA GLY A 146 6.42 -4.67 -5.42
C GLY A 146 7.80 -4.53 -4.76
N MET A 147 8.17 -5.44 -3.85
CA MET A 147 9.43 -5.38 -3.10
C MET A 147 10.65 -5.63 -4.01
N PRO A 148 10.69 -6.68 -4.85
CA PRO A 148 11.80 -6.90 -5.78
C PRO A 148 11.93 -5.74 -6.79
N TRP A 149 10.79 -5.23 -7.28
CA TRP A 149 10.79 -4.05 -8.14
C TRP A 149 11.39 -2.86 -7.41
N LEU A 150 10.94 -2.54 -6.18
CA LEU A 150 11.51 -1.44 -5.39
C LEU A 150 13.01 -1.61 -5.13
N ALA A 151 13.50 -2.83 -4.94
CA ALA A 151 14.92 -3.11 -4.75
C ALA A 151 15.74 -2.98 -6.05
N GLY A 152 15.09 -2.97 -7.22
CA GLY A 152 15.77 -3.04 -8.53
C GLY A 152 16.22 -4.44 -8.91
N GLU A 153 15.69 -5.45 -8.22
CA GLU A 153 15.98 -6.88 -8.47
C GLU A 153 15.02 -7.48 -9.51
N LEU A 154 13.88 -6.82 -9.72
CA LEU A 154 12.89 -7.21 -10.72
C LEU A 154 12.57 -6.01 -11.61
N GLU A 155 12.82 -6.19 -12.90
CA GLU A 155 12.51 -5.21 -13.93
C GLU A 155 11.39 -5.74 -14.83
N PRO A 156 10.46 -4.87 -15.25
CA PRO A 156 9.51 -5.21 -16.31
C PRO A 156 10.24 -5.72 -17.56
N PRO A 157 9.67 -6.67 -18.32
CA PRO A 157 10.27 -7.13 -19.56
C PRO A 157 10.53 -5.93 -20.49
N SER A 158 11.74 -5.85 -21.04
CA SER A 158 12.02 -4.90 -22.12
C SER A 158 11.18 -5.31 -23.33
N GLY A 159 10.18 -4.50 -23.69
CA GLY A 159 9.41 -4.69 -24.92
C GLY A 159 10.27 -4.63 -26.18
#